data_AF-N9A0C3-F1
#
_entry.id   AF-N9A0C3-F1
#
_cell.length_a   1.000
_cell.length_b   1.000
_cell.length_c   1.000
_cell.angle_alpha   90.00
_cell.angle_beta   90.00
_cell.angle_gamma   90.00
#
_symmetry.space_group_name_H-M   'P 1'
#
loop_
_entity.id
_entity.type
_entity.pdbx_description
1 polymer ?
#
loop_
_entity_poly.entity_id
_entity_poly.type
_entity_poly.pdbx_seq_one_letter_code
_entity_poly.pdbx_strand_id
1 'polypeptide(L)'
;MSNLQDKIELIIRDICELSDRSSPEEYPDHLLVLPEELEMFISQRMAECFPNILEAATEIWCDNGMVNRHEPYGVKVELLNQWLMTLDSNELMLAETELSKLSEDDLHTLCCGEESEQERIGSTFINEFLDKIFDEEYAAKVEVGQ
;
A
#
# COMPACT_ATOMS: atom_id res chain seq x y z
N MET A 1 -19.02 2.94 -12.58
CA MET A 1 -18.04 1.93 -13.01
C MET A 1 -16.77 2.19 -12.23
N SER A 2 -16.17 1.15 -11.65
CA SER A 2 -15.14 1.32 -10.63
C SER A 2 -13.81 1.70 -11.26
N ASN A 3 -13.10 2.64 -10.64
CA ASN A 3 -11.80 3.17 -11.06
C ASN A 3 -10.75 2.05 -11.26
N LEU A 4 -10.91 0.92 -10.56
CA LEU A 4 -10.06 -0.26 -10.66
C LEU A 4 -10.22 -1.01 -11.99
N GLN A 5 -11.44 -1.08 -12.52
CA GLN A 5 -11.73 -1.81 -13.75
C GLN A 5 -11.08 -1.12 -14.96
N ASP A 6 -11.13 0.21 -15.00
CA ASP A 6 -10.51 1.02 -16.06
C ASP A 6 -8.97 0.86 -16.06
N LYS A 7 -8.37 0.68 -14.88
CA LYS A 7 -6.92 0.48 -14.72
C LYS A 7 -6.47 -0.90 -15.13
N ILE A 8 -7.28 -1.92 -14.80
CA ILE A 8 -7.04 -3.30 -15.24
C ILE A 8 -7.12 -3.38 -16.77
N GLU A 9 -8.11 -2.73 -17.40
CA GLU A 9 -8.24 -2.70 -18.86
C GLU A 9 -7.05 -2.02 -19.55
N LEU A 10 -6.53 -0.93 -18.98
CA LEU A 10 -5.34 -0.23 -19.49
C LEU A 10 -4.08 -1.12 -19.44
N ILE A 11 -3.85 -1.80 -18.32
CA ILE A 11 -2.69 -2.69 -18.15
C ILE A 11 -2.78 -3.88 -19.11
N ILE A 12 -3.96 -4.49 -19.25
CA ILE A 12 -4.18 -5.60 -20.19
C ILE A 12 -3.92 -5.16 -21.63
N ARG A 13 -4.42 -3.98 -22.03
CA ARG A 13 -4.21 -3.44 -23.38
C ARG A 13 -2.73 -3.20 -23.67
N ASP A 14 -2.02 -2.53 -22.75
CA ASP A 14 -0.61 -2.19 -22.95
C ASP A 14 0.27 -3.46 -23.00
N ILE A 15 -0.05 -4.50 -22.23
CA ILE A 15 0.62 -5.83 -22.30
C ILE A 15 0.34 -6.52 -23.64
N CYS A 16 -0.91 -6.48 -24.12
CA CYS A 16 -1.29 -7.04 -25.42
C CYS A 16 -0.65 -6.30 -26.61
N GLU A 17 -0.41 -5.00 -26.49
CA GLU A 17 0.23 -4.17 -27.53
C GLU A 17 1.76 -4.30 -27.55
N LEU A 18 2.38 -4.81 -26.48
CA LEU A 18 3.84 -5.00 -26.37
C LEU A 18 4.35 -6.28 -27.05
N SER A 19 3.49 -7.20 -27.50
CA SER A 19 3.92 -8.49 -28.04
C SER A 19 3.61 -8.64 -29.53
N ASP A 20 4.59 -8.30 -30.37
CA ASP A 20 4.69 -8.96 -31.67
C ASP A 20 5.30 -10.36 -31.44
N ARG A 21 4.55 -11.41 -31.83
CA ARG A 21 4.83 -12.88 -31.73
C ARG A 21 4.28 -13.52 -30.45
N SER A 22 3.13 -14.19 -30.46
CA SER A 22 2.92 -15.53 -31.04
C SER A 22 1.40 -15.79 -31.17
N SER A 23 1.00 -16.74 -32.01
CA SER A 23 -0.39 -17.13 -32.28
C SER A 23 -1.27 -17.20 -31.01
N PRO A 24 -2.54 -16.74 -31.04
CA PRO A 24 -3.49 -16.86 -29.91
C PRO A 24 -3.77 -18.29 -29.42
N GLU A 25 -3.21 -19.31 -30.08
CA GLU A 25 -3.46 -20.73 -29.85
C GLU A 25 -2.54 -21.37 -28.80
N GLU A 26 -1.59 -20.63 -28.22
CA GLU A 26 -0.58 -21.16 -27.27
C GLU A 26 -0.62 -20.49 -25.89
N TYR A 27 -1.75 -19.93 -25.44
CA TYR A 27 -1.94 -19.68 -24.02
C TYR A 27 -2.46 -20.96 -23.36
N PRO A 28 -1.67 -21.65 -22.53
CA PRO A 28 -2.16 -22.81 -21.82
C PRO A 28 -3.27 -22.40 -20.86
N ASP A 29 -4.34 -23.19 -20.77
CA ASP A 29 -5.46 -22.94 -19.84
C ASP A 29 -5.01 -22.78 -18.37
N HIS A 30 -3.81 -23.27 -18.01
CA HIS A 30 -3.21 -23.13 -16.69
C HIS A 30 -2.55 -21.76 -16.42
N LEU A 31 -2.51 -20.86 -17.40
CA LEU A 31 -2.07 -19.47 -17.28
C LEU A 31 -3.23 -18.48 -17.20
N LEU A 32 -4.48 -18.98 -17.24
CA LEU A 32 -5.68 -18.19 -16.99
C LEU A 32 -5.83 -18.00 -15.48
N VAL A 33 -5.19 -16.97 -14.93
CA VAL A 33 -5.48 -16.51 -13.56
C VAL A 33 -6.92 -15.97 -13.57
N LEU A 34 -7.79 -16.53 -12.74
CA LEU A 34 -9.15 -16.02 -12.63
C LEU A 34 -9.09 -14.60 -12.04
N PRO A 35 -9.95 -13.66 -12.48
CA PRO A 35 -9.96 -12.30 -11.94
C PRO A 35 -10.02 -12.23 -10.40
N GLU A 36 -10.73 -13.17 -9.77
CA GLU A 36 -10.84 -13.31 -8.31
C GLU A 36 -9.51 -13.74 -7.67
N GLU A 37 -8.75 -14.62 -8.32
CA GLU A 37 -7.42 -15.05 -7.86
C GLU A 37 -6.39 -13.91 -7.99
N LEU A 38 -6.52 -13.10 -9.05
CA LEU A 38 -5.70 -11.91 -9.25
C LEU A 38 -6.00 -10.83 -8.20
N GLU A 39 -7.28 -10.59 -7.89
CA GLU A 39 -7.69 -9.65 -6.84
C GLU A 39 -7.19 -10.10 -5.46
N MET A 40 -7.28 -11.38 -5.15
CA MET A 40 -6.69 -11.95 -3.92
C MET A 40 -5.17 -11.78 -3.89
N PHE A 41 -4.48 -12.00 -5.00
CA PHE A 41 -3.02 -11.85 -5.07
C PHE A 41 -2.59 -10.39 -4.90
N ILE A 42 -3.28 -9.46 -5.58
CA ILE A 42 -2.99 -8.03 -5.48
C ILE A 42 -3.27 -7.54 -4.06
N SER A 43 -4.42 -7.89 -3.48
CA SER A 43 -4.78 -7.47 -2.13
C SER A 43 -3.81 -7.94 -1.05
N GLN A 44 -3.11 -9.06 -1.24
CA GLN A 44 -2.08 -9.55 -0.31
C GLN A 44 -0.72 -8.87 -0.46
N ARG A 45 -0.50 -8.11 -1.53
CA ARG A 45 0.82 -7.53 -1.86
C ARG A 45 0.75 -6.04 -2.20
N MET A 46 -0.36 -5.38 -1.93
CA MET A 46 -0.54 -3.95 -2.21
C MET A 46 0.56 -3.08 -1.60
N ALA A 47 0.93 -3.31 -0.35
CA ALA A 47 1.98 -2.57 0.33
C ALA A 47 3.34 -2.72 -0.37
N GLU A 48 3.62 -3.88 -0.99
CA GLU A 48 4.85 -4.08 -1.75
C GLU A 48 4.87 -3.28 -3.06
N CYS A 49 3.70 -2.87 -3.57
CA CYS A 49 3.60 -1.95 -4.71
C CYS A 49 3.87 -0.48 -4.33
N PHE A 50 3.88 -0.17 -3.02
CA PHE A 50 4.13 1.16 -2.46
C PHE A 50 5.24 1.08 -1.40
N PRO A 51 6.49 0.79 -1.83
CA PRO A 51 7.59 0.52 -0.91
C PRO A 51 7.88 1.67 0.05
N ASN A 52 7.72 2.93 -0.35
CA ASN A 52 7.98 4.06 0.56
C ASN A 52 6.89 4.18 1.64
N ILE A 53 5.62 3.93 1.29
CA ILE A 53 4.55 3.81 2.29
C ILE A 53 4.81 2.65 3.25
N LEU A 54 5.20 1.47 2.74
CA LEU A 54 5.50 0.32 3.58
C LEU A 54 6.69 0.57 4.51
N GLU A 55 7.72 1.27 4.03
CA GLU A 55 8.88 1.67 4.83
C GLU A 55 8.48 2.64 5.93
N ALA A 56 7.74 3.71 5.61
CA ALA A 56 7.24 4.67 6.58
C ALA A 56 6.36 4.00 7.65
N ALA A 57 5.45 3.12 7.23
CA ALA A 57 4.60 2.36 8.15
C ALA A 57 5.43 1.47 9.08
N THR A 58 6.45 0.80 8.54
CA THR A 58 7.36 -0.05 9.32
C THR A 58 8.11 0.78 10.37
N GLU A 59 8.57 1.97 10.01
CA GLU A 59 9.28 2.88 10.92
C GLU A 59 8.37 3.28 12.09
N ILE A 60 7.15 3.73 11.79
CA ILE A 60 6.11 4.08 12.77
C ILE A 60 5.83 2.91 13.71
N TRP A 61 5.59 1.71 13.17
CA TRP A 61 5.23 0.56 13.99
C TRP A 61 6.37 0.08 14.90
N CYS A 62 7.61 0.17 14.41
CA CYS A 62 8.78 -0.25 15.17
C CYS A 62 9.04 0.72 16.33
N ASP A 63 9.03 2.02 16.06
CA ASP A 63 9.29 3.05 17.07
C ASP A 63 8.23 3.03 18.19
N ASN A 64 6.97 2.80 17.82
CA ASN A 64 5.84 2.79 18.76
C ASN A 64 5.56 1.43 19.42
N GLY A 65 6.38 0.41 19.14
CA GLY A 65 6.21 -0.93 19.73
C GLY A 65 4.94 -1.66 19.29
N MET A 66 4.35 -1.24 18.17
CA MET A 66 3.14 -1.85 17.60
C MET A 66 3.44 -3.24 17.03
N VAL A 67 4.66 -3.46 16.54
CA VAL A 67 5.16 -4.82 16.24
C VAL A 67 5.62 -5.49 17.53
N ASN A 68 4.89 -6.51 17.95
CA ASN A 68 5.20 -7.25 19.17
C ASN A 68 4.80 -8.73 19.06
N ARG A 69 4.98 -9.50 20.13
CA ARG A 69 4.68 -10.95 20.14
C ARG A 69 3.22 -11.30 19.88
N HIS A 70 2.29 -10.39 20.14
CA HIS A 70 0.86 -10.59 19.93
C HIS A 70 0.40 -10.03 18.58
N GLU A 71 1.10 -9.01 18.08
CA GLU A 71 0.87 -8.41 16.77
C GLU A 71 2.17 -8.43 15.96
N PRO A 72 2.46 -9.57 15.30
CA PRO A 72 3.65 -9.70 14.48
C PRO A 72 3.63 -8.78 13.26
N TYR A 73 4.82 -8.48 12.73
CA TYR A 73 4.99 -7.66 11.52
C TYR A 73 4.09 -8.08 10.36
N GLY A 74 3.98 -9.39 10.08
CA GLY A 74 3.12 -9.90 9.00
C GLY A 74 1.65 -9.51 9.16
N VAL A 75 1.14 -9.47 10.41
CA VAL A 75 -0.24 -9.03 10.67
C VAL A 75 -0.42 -7.53 10.39
N LYS A 76 0.57 -6.70 10.75
CA LYS A 76 0.55 -5.26 10.43
C LYS A 76 0.58 -5.03 8.91
N VAL A 77 1.40 -5.78 8.19
CA VAL A 77 1.46 -5.72 6.72
C VAL A 77 0.14 -6.17 6.08
N GLU A 78 -0.49 -7.24 6.59
CA GLU A 78 -1.81 -7.68 6.13
C GLU A 78 -2.90 -6.61 6.33
N LEU A 79 -2.91 -5.94 7.49
CA LEU A 79 -3.84 -4.83 7.76
C LEU A 79 -3.57 -3.63 6.85
N LEU A 80 -2.30 -3.27 6.65
CA LEU A 80 -1.90 -2.21 5.73
C LEU A 80 -2.37 -2.53 4.30
N ASN A 81 -2.10 -3.73 3.82
CA ASN A 81 -2.55 -4.23 2.52
C ASN A 81 -4.06 -4.07 2.30
N GLN A 82 -4.86 -4.48 3.29
CA GLN A 82 -6.33 -4.36 3.24
C GLN A 82 -6.76 -2.90 3.20
N TRP A 83 -6.11 -2.03 3.98
CA TRP A 83 -6.42 -0.62 4.00
C TRP A 83 -6.10 0.10 2.70
N LEU A 84 -4.90 -0.14 2.14
CA LEU A 84 -4.48 0.50 0.89
C LEU A 84 -5.44 0.16 -0.26
N MET A 85 -6.05 -1.03 -0.27
CA MET A 85 -7.10 -1.40 -1.24
C MET A 85 -8.36 -0.52 -1.17
N THR A 86 -8.61 0.13 -0.03
CA THR A 86 -9.78 0.99 0.18
C THR A 86 -9.56 2.44 -0.25
N LEU A 87 -8.30 2.85 -0.42
CA LEU A 87 -7.93 4.24 -0.70
C LEU A 87 -8.04 4.58 -2.19
N ASP A 88 -8.22 5.87 -2.49
CA ASP A 88 -8.17 6.32 -3.87
C ASP A 88 -6.74 6.18 -4.41
N SER A 89 -6.64 5.69 -5.64
CA SER A 89 -5.34 5.46 -6.25
C SER A 89 -4.50 6.72 -6.47
N ASN A 90 -5.10 7.92 -6.59
CA ASN A 90 -4.33 9.16 -6.67
C ASN A 90 -3.79 9.53 -5.28
N GLU A 91 -4.52 9.22 -4.21
CA GLU A 91 -4.07 9.40 -2.83
C GLU A 91 -2.83 8.53 -2.56
N LEU A 92 -2.90 7.24 -2.91
CA LEU A 92 -1.76 6.31 -2.80
C LEU A 92 -0.54 6.78 -3.59
N MET A 93 -0.74 7.15 -4.86
CA MET A 93 0.36 7.62 -5.70
C MET A 93 0.96 8.93 -5.19
N LEU A 94 0.14 9.83 -4.66
CA LEU A 94 0.61 11.09 -4.08
C LEU A 94 1.46 10.82 -2.83
N ALA A 95 0.97 10.00 -1.90
CA ALA A 95 1.69 9.65 -0.67
C ALA A 95 3.03 8.98 -0.99
N GLU A 96 3.01 7.97 -1.86
CA GLU A 96 4.22 7.28 -2.30
C GLU A 96 5.23 8.24 -2.96
N THR A 97 4.74 9.16 -3.80
CA THR A 97 5.59 10.15 -4.47
C THR A 97 6.17 11.16 -3.51
N GLU A 98 5.43 11.60 -2.49
CA GLU A 98 5.95 12.52 -1.47
C GLU A 98 7.03 11.84 -0.61
N LEU A 99 6.76 10.63 -0.12
CA LEU A 99 7.73 9.88 0.68
C LEU A 99 9.01 9.57 -0.10
N SER A 100 8.90 9.24 -1.40
CA SER A 100 10.08 8.94 -2.25
C SER A 100 11.09 10.08 -2.40
N LYS A 101 10.72 11.31 -2.02
CA LYS A 101 11.60 12.49 -2.11
C LYS A 101 12.44 12.69 -0.84
N LEU A 102 12.10 12.00 0.24
CA LEU A 102 12.74 12.17 1.53
C LEU A 102 14.06 11.41 1.56
N SER A 103 15.02 11.96 2.31
CA SER A 103 16.18 11.19 2.73
C SER A 103 15.79 10.21 3.84
N GLU A 104 16.65 9.23 4.13
CA GLU A 104 16.44 8.29 5.24
C GLU A 104 16.28 9.03 6.59
N ASP A 105 17.11 10.05 6.83
CA ASP A 105 17.03 10.89 8.04
C ASP A 105 15.73 11.71 8.10
N ASP A 106 15.30 12.27 6.97
CA ASP A 106 14.05 13.03 6.89
C ASP A 106 12.83 12.12 7.05
N LEU A 107 12.86 10.91 6.47
CA LEU A 107 11.81 9.91 6.62
C LEU A 107 11.69 9.47 8.08
N HIS A 108 12.82 9.17 8.73
CA HIS A 108 12.85 8.82 10.14
C HIS A 108 12.29 9.96 11.00
N THR A 109 12.70 11.20 10.74
CA THR A 109 12.19 12.38 11.47
C THR A 109 10.70 12.61 11.21
N LEU A 110 10.23 12.39 9.98
CA LEU A 110 8.81 12.51 9.65
C LEU A 110 7.96 11.44 10.33
N CYS A 111 8.48 10.22 10.50
CA CYS A 111 7.74 9.10 11.09
C CYS A 111 7.80 9.07 12.63
N CYS A 112 8.90 9.53 13.23
CA CYS A 112 9.22 9.32 14.65
C CYS A 112 9.65 10.59 15.39
N GLY A 113 9.79 11.73 14.70
CA GLY A 113 10.21 13.01 15.30
C GLY A 113 9.09 13.72 16.06
N GLU A 114 9.40 14.88 16.64
CA GLU A 114 8.37 15.72 17.25
C GLU A 114 7.44 16.32 16.17
N GLU A 115 6.16 16.53 16.49
CA GLU A 115 5.14 17.11 15.57
C GLU A 115 5.66 18.37 14.84
N SER A 116 6.37 19.25 15.56
CA SER A 116 6.93 20.48 14.98
C SER A 116 8.09 20.28 13.99
N GLU A 117 8.73 19.11 14.00
CA GLU A 117 9.76 18.69 13.05
C GLU A 117 9.12 18.00 11.85
N GLN A 118 8.13 17.13 12.10
CA GLN A 118 7.32 16.47 11.08
C GLN A 118 6.64 17.50 10.16
N GLU A 119 6.03 18.54 10.72
CA GLU A 119 5.40 19.65 9.98
C GLU A 119 6.36 20.45 9.08
N ARG A 120 7.68 20.40 9.34
CA ARG A 120 8.69 21.08 8.51
C ARG A 120 9.13 20.25 7.31
N ILE A 121 9.00 18.93 7.43
CA ILE A 121 9.47 17.96 6.43
C ILE A 121 8.32 17.55 5.51
N GLY A 122 7.23 17.10 6.12
CA GLY A 122 6.05 16.61 5.43
C GLY A 122 5.08 17.72 5.07
N SER A 123 4.35 17.54 3.97
CA SER A 123 3.13 18.30 3.72
C SER A 123 2.05 17.97 4.76
N THR A 124 1.01 18.81 4.87
CA THR A 124 -0.16 18.48 5.69
C THR A 124 -0.78 17.14 5.29
N PHE A 125 -0.82 16.87 3.99
CA PHE A 125 -1.39 15.63 3.47
C PHE A 125 -0.61 14.39 3.94
N ILE A 126 0.72 14.38 3.83
CA ILE A 126 1.49 13.19 4.22
C ILE A 126 1.49 12.99 5.74
N ASN A 127 1.52 14.05 6.53
CA ASN A 127 1.38 13.95 7.98
C ASN A 127 0.03 13.32 8.36
N GLU A 128 -1.08 13.85 7.83
CA GLU A 128 -2.42 13.27 8.06
C GLU A 128 -2.54 11.81 7.57
N PHE A 129 -1.85 11.46 6.49
CA PHE A 129 -1.82 10.09 5.98
C PHE A 129 -1.08 9.14 6.93
N LEU A 130 0.09 9.56 7.44
CA LEU A 130 0.90 8.78 8.37
C LEU A 130 0.25 8.70 9.76
N ASP A 131 -0.47 9.75 10.20
CA ASP A 131 -1.24 9.75 11.44
C ASP A 131 -2.30 8.64 11.45
N LYS A 132 -2.98 8.39 10.33
CA LYS A 132 -3.90 7.24 10.22
C LYS A 132 -3.19 5.91 10.45
N ILE A 133 -1.93 5.80 10.02
CA ILE A 133 -1.11 4.60 10.24
C ILE A 133 -0.72 4.48 11.72
N PHE A 134 -0.37 5.60 12.34
CA PHE A 134 -0.03 5.67 13.76
C PHE A 134 -1.22 5.36 14.68
N ASP A 135 -2.36 5.99 14.44
CA ASP A 135 -3.59 5.83 15.23
C ASP A 135 -4.32 4.50 14.95
N GLU A 136 -3.77 3.69 14.05
CA GLU A 136 -4.36 2.43 13.59
C GLU A 136 -5.82 2.60 13.10
N GLU A 137 -6.17 3.77 12.54
CA GLU A 137 -7.54 4.06 12.08
C GLU A 137 -8.01 3.09 10.98
N TYR A 138 -7.05 2.45 10.32
CA TYR A 138 -7.25 1.45 9.30
C TYR A 138 -7.49 0.03 9.83
N ALA A 139 -7.10 -0.25 11.08
CA ALA A 139 -7.38 -1.55 11.68
C ALA A 139 -8.89 -1.65 11.93
N ALA A 140 -9.53 -2.68 11.39
CA ALA A 140 -10.93 -2.93 11.70
C ALA A 140 -11.07 -3.05 13.23
N LYS A 141 -11.88 -2.19 13.85
CA LYS A 141 -12.24 -2.33 15.26
C LYS A 141 -12.89 -3.69 15.40
N VAL A 142 -12.15 -4.66 15.92
CA VAL A 142 -12.72 -5.93 16.35
C VAL A 142 -13.73 -5.54 17.41
N GLU A 143 -15.03 -5.55 17.07
CA GLU A 143 -16.05 -5.52 18.10
C GLU A 143 -15.80 -6.77 18.93
N VAL A 144 -15.25 -6.57 20.13
CA VAL A 144 -15.14 -7.62 21.13
C VAL A 144 -16.57 -7.98 21.48
N GLY A 145 -17.09 -9.00 20.79
CA GLY A 145 -18.38 -9.59 21.08
C GLY A 145 -18.32 -10.24 22.46
N GLN A 146 -18.84 -9.49 23.44
CA GLN A 146 -19.36 -9.90 24.77
C GLN A 146 -18.38 -10.48 25.80
#